data_AF-A0AAV5AMI7-F1
#
_entry.id   AF-A0AAV5AMI7-F1
#
_cell.length_a   1.000
_cell.length_b   1.000
_cell.length_c   1.000
_cell.angle_alpha   90.00
_cell.angle_beta   90.00
_cell.angle_gamma   90.00
#
_symmetry.space_group_name_H-M   'P 1'
#
loop_
_entity.id
_entity.type
_entity.pdbx_description
1 polymer ?
#
loop_
_entity_poly.entity_id
_entity_poly.type
_entity_poly.pdbx_seq_one_letter_code
_entity_poly.pdbx_strand_id
1 'polypeptide(L)'
;MQKTLATALAQSLLFQDDVEFLPFVERIKLSYIRARAVTQRRDLELTSSDILHLSPRYWDFHTNPILVMDDSVSTLLTIQYNLFIGTLANFAEGRQDVQKIIFDALDYNISAQFCLTEVNYGLNAINLETTATLQPNGDFLLHTPNSGAAKYMPPTYPFGIPSVAIVFSRLLPPRGAVRPVAHSITSFNQVYLPASALLGSLEKPHDIRESFFQSIQRVITGTLSMGALVLPALRLGCYIGTTYSLRRQVLDPSTRTMRPISSFSTQYIPLLSSIARTLVFCAFGQDVYERFVDSSTSPTQKHFVASVFKTTVFRHAADILLQLGDRCGAQGLFAVNQLSALHAMIRGAAIAEGDILAISIHKYNVV
;
A
#
# COMPACT_ATOMS: atom_id res chain seq x y z
N MET A 1 3.66 7.94 31.05
CA MET A 1 3.39 7.06 29.89
C MET A 1 4.63 6.24 29.60
N GLN A 2 4.50 4.92 29.50
CA GLN A 2 5.54 4.06 28.94
C GLN A 2 5.51 4.29 27.41
N LYS A 3 6.64 4.64 26.78
CA LYS A 3 6.68 4.78 25.31
C LYS A 3 6.43 3.40 24.69
N THR A 4 5.51 3.30 23.73
CA THR A 4 5.39 2.09 22.90
C THR A 4 6.70 1.88 22.13
N LEU A 5 7.05 0.62 21.85
CA LEU A 5 8.33 0.29 21.23
C LEU A 5 8.45 0.84 19.80
N ALA A 6 7.33 1.02 19.09
CA ALA A 6 7.23 1.77 17.83
C ALA A 6 7.58 3.27 17.99
N THR A 7 7.19 3.92 19.10
CA THR A 7 7.57 5.33 19.37
C THR A 7 9.09 5.49 19.48
N ALA A 8 9.79 4.48 20.01
CA ALA A 8 11.25 4.50 20.09
C ALA A 8 11.93 4.31 18.71
N LEU A 9 11.32 3.56 17.78
CA LEU A 9 11.82 3.43 16.42
C LEU A 9 11.61 4.74 15.63
N ALA A 10 10.41 5.33 15.71
CA ALA A 10 10.10 6.61 15.09
C ALA A 10 11.03 7.75 15.52
N GLN A 11 11.50 7.72 16.78
CA GLN A 11 12.44 8.70 17.35
C GLN A 11 13.92 8.33 17.20
N SER A 12 14.24 7.25 16.50
CA SER A 12 15.63 6.87 16.18
C SER A 12 16.16 7.64 14.98
N LEU A 13 17.49 7.84 14.89
CA LEU A 13 18.13 8.54 13.77
C LEU A 13 17.66 8.03 12.41
N LEU A 14 17.55 6.70 12.26
CA LEU A 14 17.07 6.00 11.06
C LEU A 14 15.73 6.54 10.52
N PHE A 15 14.85 7.04 11.39
CA PHE A 15 13.54 7.62 11.03
C PHE A 15 13.48 9.15 11.17
N GLN A 16 14.62 9.80 11.39
CA GLN A 16 14.77 11.26 11.51
C GLN A 16 15.77 11.85 10.50
N ASP A 17 16.45 11.03 9.69
CA ASP A 17 17.34 11.48 8.60
C ASP A 17 16.59 12.31 7.54
N ASP A 18 17.18 13.45 7.12
CA ASP A 18 16.69 14.31 6.04
C ASP A 18 16.82 13.65 4.65
N VAL A 19 15.91 12.72 4.35
CA VAL A 19 15.85 11.94 3.09
C VAL A 19 15.90 12.78 1.82
N GLU A 20 15.40 14.01 1.87
CA GLU A 20 15.28 14.91 0.71
C GLU A 20 16.62 15.38 0.13
N PHE A 21 17.71 15.32 0.91
CA PHE A 21 19.05 15.66 0.44
C PHE A 21 19.90 14.44 0.06
N LEU A 22 19.40 13.22 0.27
CA LEU A 22 20.11 11.99 -0.08
C LEU A 22 20.02 11.68 -1.59
N PRO A 23 21.10 11.17 -2.22
CA PRO A 23 21.03 10.66 -3.59
C PRO A 23 19.97 9.58 -3.76
N PHE A 24 19.36 9.50 -4.95
CA PHE A 24 18.25 8.58 -5.26
C PHE A 24 18.50 7.12 -4.84
N VAL A 25 19.70 6.60 -5.05
CA VAL A 25 20.07 5.21 -4.66
C VAL A 25 20.17 5.05 -3.14
N GLU A 26 20.67 6.05 -2.42
CA GLU A 26 20.76 6.01 -0.95
C GLU A 26 19.39 6.16 -0.29
N ARG A 27 18.48 6.95 -0.89
CA ARG A 27 17.07 7.00 -0.48
C ARG A 27 16.40 5.62 -0.57
N ILE A 28 16.55 4.92 -1.71
CA ILE A 28 16.01 3.56 -1.87
C ILE A 28 16.58 2.64 -0.79
N LYS A 29 17.91 2.62 -0.62
CA LYS A 29 18.56 1.79 0.43
C LYS A 29 17.99 2.06 1.81
N LEU A 30 17.81 3.34 2.18
CA LEU A 30 17.30 3.76 3.47
C LEU A 30 15.86 3.25 3.71
N SER A 31 14.96 3.34 2.73
CA SER A 31 13.60 2.82 2.86
C SER A 31 13.55 1.30 3.07
N TYR A 32 14.41 0.50 2.43
CA TYR A 32 14.48 -0.94 2.71
C TYR A 32 15.09 -1.25 4.10
N ILE A 33 16.09 -0.47 4.56
CA ILE A 33 16.64 -0.61 5.93
C ILE A 33 15.56 -0.26 6.97
N ARG A 34 14.79 0.81 6.75
CA ARG A 34 13.63 1.20 7.56
C ARG A 34 12.56 0.12 7.59
N ALA A 35 12.23 -0.47 6.44
CA ALA A 35 11.25 -1.56 6.36
C ALA A 35 11.68 -2.79 7.18
N ARG A 36 12.95 -3.21 7.06
CA ARG A 36 13.52 -4.28 7.91
C ARG A 36 13.53 -3.92 9.39
N ALA A 37 13.84 -2.67 9.74
CA ALA A 37 13.83 -2.21 11.13
C ALA A 37 12.40 -2.19 11.74
N VAL A 38 11.37 -2.05 10.90
CA VAL A 38 9.95 -2.17 11.30
C VAL A 38 9.54 -3.63 11.53
N THR A 39 9.90 -4.57 10.63
CA THR A 39 9.53 -5.99 10.83
C THR A 39 10.17 -6.59 12.10
N GLN A 40 11.36 -6.11 12.46
CA GLN A 40 12.10 -6.52 13.66
C GLN A 40 11.56 -5.94 14.99
N ARG A 41 10.39 -5.27 14.98
CA ARG A 41 9.74 -4.77 16.21
C ARG A 41 8.66 -5.75 16.69
N ARG A 42 8.83 -6.35 17.87
CA ARG A 42 7.82 -7.27 18.47
C ARG A 42 6.42 -6.65 18.67
N ASP A 43 6.30 -5.32 18.72
CA ASP A 43 5.02 -4.62 18.80
C ASP A 43 4.41 -4.25 17.43
N LEU A 44 5.10 -4.56 16.33
CA LEU A 44 4.62 -4.46 14.94
C LEU A 44 4.69 -5.80 14.18
N GLU A 45 5.36 -6.80 14.75
CA GLU A 45 5.50 -8.18 14.26
C GLU A 45 4.13 -8.81 13.94
N LEU A 46 3.96 -9.33 12.73
CA LEU A 46 2.77 -10.06 12.28
C LEU A 46 3.13 -11.53 12.04
N THR A 47 2.23 -12.45 12.40
CA THR A 47 2.35 -13.86 12.01
C THR A 47 1.55 -14.13 10.72
N SER A 48 1.79 -15.28 10.08
CA SER A 48 0.95 -15.76 8.97
C SER A 48 -0.54 -15.85 9.35
N SER A 49 -0.84 -16.14 10.63
CA SER A 49 -2.21 -16.20 11.17
C SER A 49 -2.84 -14.80 11.24
N ASP A 50 -2.11 -13.79 11.74
CA ASP A 50 -2.56 -12.40 11.75
C ASP A 50 -2.89 -11.89 10.34
N ILE A 51 -2.08 -12.28 9.35
CA ILE A 51 -2.20 -11.87 7.95
C ILE A 51 -3.34 -12.59 7.22
N LEU A 52 -3.54 -13.89 7.49
CA LEU A 52 -4.65 -14.67 6.92
C LEU A 52 -6.00 -14.21 7.47
N HIS A 53 -6.12 -14.11 8.80
CA HIS A 53 -7.37 -13.82 9.48
C HIS A 53 -7.63 -12.32 9.73
N LEU A 54 -6.70 -11.45 9.32
CA LEU A 54 -6.79 -9.99 9.45
C LEU A 54 -7.01 -9.57 10.90
N SER A 55 -6.17 -10.08 11.81
CA SER A 55 -6.32 -9.89 13.25
C SER A 55 -6.21 -8.40 13.66
N PRO A 56 -6.56 -8.05 14.91
CA PRO A 56 -6.31 -6.71 15.44
C PRO A 56 -4.85 -6.26 15.26
N ARG A 57 -3.84 -7.14 15.34
CA ARG A 57 -2.44 -6.79 15.07
C ARG A 57 -2.24 -6.34 13.62
N TYR A 58 -2.87 -7.01 12.65
CA TYR A 58 -2.80 -6.65 11.23
C TYR A 58 -3.41 -5.25 10.98
N TRP A 59 -4.48 -4.91 11.69
CA TRP A 59 -5.12 -3.59 11.63
C TRP A 59 -4.32 -2.50 12.35
N ASP A 60 -3.84 -2.78 13.57
CA ASP A 60 -2.95 -1.90 14.35
C ASP A 60 -1.65 -1.60 13.60
N PHE A 61 -1.14 -2.56 12.82
CA PHE A 61 -0.01 -2.38 11.91
C PHE A 61 -0.36 -1.42 10.77
N HIS A 62 -1.42 -1.68 10.00
CA HIS A 62 -1.78 -0.86 8.83
C HIS A 62 -2.28 0.55 9.18
N THR A 63 -2.70 0.79 10.43
CA THR A 63 -3.07 2.12 10.94
C THR A 63 -1.91 2.81 11.69
N ASN A 64 -0.74 2.19 11.78
CA ASN A 64 0.37 2.70 12.58
C ASN A 64 1.06 3.93 11.95
N PRO A 65 1.29 5.03 12.71
CA PRO A 65 2.00 6.20 12.20
C PRO A 65 3.41 5.95 11.67
N ILE A 66 4.10 4.87 12.07
CA ILE A 66 5.45 4.55 11.57
C ILE A 66 5.48 4.33 10.05
N LEU A 67 4.39 3.83 9.46
CA LEU A 67 4.33 3.52 8.03
C LEU A 67 4.31 4.79 7.17
N VAL A 68 3.67 5.87 7.63
CA VAL A 68 3.59 7.15 6.89
C VAL A 68 4.77 8.08 7.13
N MET A 69 5.80 7.64 7.88
CA MET A 69 7.08 8.35 7.98
C MET A 69 8.00 8.08 6.76
N ASP A 70 7.69 7.04 5.97
CA ASP A 70 8.39 6.69 4.75
C ASP A 70 7.41 5.95 3.82
N ASP A 71 6.93 6.61 2.75
CA ASP A 71 5.90 6.10 1.85
C ASP A 71 6.29 4.78 1.14
N SER A 72 7.59 4.58 0.98
CA SER A 72 8.19 3.39 0.41
C SER A 72 8.21 2.24 1.42
N VAL A 73 8.36 2.51 2.73
CA VAL A 73 8.13 1.52 3.80
C VAL A 73 6.66 1.09 3.85
N SER A 74 5.72 2.03 3.80
CA SER A 74 4.27 1.73 3.64
C SER A 74 4.04 0.76 2.47
N THR A 75 4.57 1.12 1.29
CA THR A 75 4.38 0.36 0.05
C THR A 75 5.01 -1.04 0.14
N LEU A 76 6.28 -1.13 0.56
CA LEU A 76 7.01 -2.40 0.67
C LEU A 76 6.32 -3.36 1.66
N LEU A 77 5.94 -2.89 2.84
CA LEU A 77 5.38 -3.77 3.87
C LEU A 77 3.92 -4.15 3.63
N THR A 78 3.09 -3.26 3.06
CA THR A 78 1.73 -3.65 2.68
C THR A 78 1.73 -4.62 1.49
N ILE A 79 2.62 -4.47 0.50
CA ILE A 79 2.78 -5.50 -0.55
C ILE A 79 3.24 -6.83 0.05
N GLN A 80 4.26 -6.80 0.91
CA GLN A 80 4.87 -8.01 1.51
C GLN A 80 3.88 -8.77 2.40
N TYR A 81 3.21 -8.09 3.34
CA TYR A 81 2.25 -8.72 4.24
C TYR A 81 0.90 -9.01 3.57
N ASN A 82 0.22 -8.01 2.99
CA ASN A 82 -1.13 -8.23 2.46
C ASN A 82 -1.14 -9.09 1.18
N LEU A 83 -0.32 -8.72 0.19
CA LEU A 83 -0.43 -9.29 -1.15
C LEU A 83 0.41 -10.55 -1.33
N PHE A 84 1.66 -10.53 -0.88
CA PHE A 84 2.56 -11.68 -1.01
C PHE A 84 2.27 -12.77 0.03
N ILE A 85 2.52 -12.50 1.33
CA ILE A 85 2.33 -13.50 2.40
C ILE A 85 0.85 -13.89 2.50
N GLY A 86 -0.06 -12.92 2.46
CA GLY A 86 -1.50 -13.15 2.47
C GLY A 86 -2.04 -13.95 1.27
N THR A 87 -1.28 -14.10 0.18
CA THR A 87 -1.60 -15.04 -0.91
C THR A 87 -0.91 -16.39 -0.69
N LEU A 88 0.41 -16.43 -0.44
CA LEU A 88 1.15 -17.69 -0.24
C LEU A 88 0.62 -18.53 0.93
N ALA A 89 0.15 -17.90 2.01
CA ALA A 89 -0.29 -18.61 3.20
C ALA A 89 -1.52 -19.52 2.97
N ASN A 90 -2.33 -19.27 1.92
CA ASN A 90 -3.42 -20.16 1.50
C ASN A 90 -2.92 -21.46 0.82
N PHE A 91 -1.65 -21.48 0.39
CA PHE A 91 -1.00 -22.60 -0.31
C PHE A 91 0.15 -23.21 0.51
N ALA A 92 0.28 -22.83 1.79
CA ALA A 92 1.40 -23.24 2.63
C ALA A 92 1.21 -24.62 3.29
N GLU A 93 -0.01 -25.17 3.33
CA GLU A 93 -0.26 -26.50 3.88
C GLU A 93 0.42 -27.58 3.00
N GLY A 94 1.15 -28.51 3.64
CA GLY A 94 1.98 -29.52 2.96
C GLY A 94 3.22 -28.99 2.20
N ARG A 95 3.29 -27.68 1.91
CA ARG A 95 4.32 -27.05 1.06
C ARG A 95 5.45 -26.41 1.88
N GLN A 96 6.42 -27.22 2.31
CA GLN A 96 7.59 -26.75 3.08
C GLN A 96 8.40 -25.64 2.38
N ASP A 97 8.43 -25.65 1.04
CA ASP A 97 9.07 -24.61 0.22
C ASP A 97 8.33 -23.26 0.31
N VAL A 98 6.99 -23.28 0.24
CA VAL A 98 6.14 -22.10 0.44
C VAL A 98 6.24 -21.60 1.89
N GLN A 99 6.24 -22.50 2.87
CA GLN A 99 6.43 -22.17 4.29
C GLN A 99 7.76 -21.46 4.53
N LYS A 100 8.86 -21.95 3.93
CA LYS A 100 10.17 -21.28 4.01
C LYS A 100 10.15 -19.89 3.38
N ILE A 101 9.55 -19.73 2.21
CA ILE A 101 9.44 -18.42 1.54
C ILE A 101 8.61 -17.43 2.38
N ILE A 102 7.55 -17.89 3.05
CA ILE A 102 6.79 -17.08 4.00
C ILE A 102 7.66 -16.67 5.20
N PHE A 103 8.39 -17.61 5.81
CA PHE A 103 9.30 -17.31 6.92
C PHE A 103 10.35 -16.27 6.55
N ASP A 104 11.04 -16.46 5.41
CA ASP A 104 12.06 -15.51 4.94
C ASP A 104 11.46 -14.13 4.60
N ALA A 105 10.17 -14.06 4.24
CA ALA A 105 9.45 -12.80 4.03
C ALA A 105 8.98 -12.14 5.35
N LEU A 106 8.62 -12.91 6.39
CA LEU A 106 8.25 -12.36 7.70
C LEU A 106 9.45 -11.66 8.36
N ASP A 107 10.62 -12.31 8.33
CA ASP A 107 11.90 -11.78 8.86
C ASP A 107 12.51 -10.64 8.00
N TYR A 108 11.92 -10.35 6.82
CA TYR A 108 12.47 -9.43 5.82
C TYR A 108 13.90 -9.83 5.38
N ASN A 109 14.15 -11.13 5.24
CA ASN A 109 15.35 -11.68 4.61
C ASN A 109 15.22 -11.68 3.07
N ILE A 110 13.99 -11.59 2.54
CA ILE A 110 13.67 -11.31 1.14
C ILE A 110 12.75 -10.10 1.02
N SER A 111 12.79 -9.42 -0.14
CA SER A 111 11.79 -8.41 -0.53
C SER A 111 10.71 -9.05 -1.40
N ALA A 112 9.50 -9.13 -0.86
CA ALA A 112 8.41 -9.92 -1.41
C ALA A 112 7.42 -9.05 -2.20
N GLN A 113 7.12 -9.43 -3.44
CA GLN A 113 6.49 -8.55 -4.43
C GLN A 113 5.27 -9.18 -5.14
N PHE A 114 4.29 -8.35 -5.52
CA PHE A 114 3.05 -8.82 -6.14
C PHE A 114 2.90 -8.28 -7.58
N CYS A 115 3.30 -9.08 -8.55
CA CYS A 115 3.38 -8.72 -9.96
C CYS A 115 2.09 -9.05 -10.72
N LEU A 116 1.01 -8.32 -10.40
CA LEU A 116 -0.26 -8.37 -11.15
C LEU A 116 -0.21 -7.44 -12.38
N THR A 117 -0.20 -6.13 -12.14
CA THR A 117 -0.38 -5.05 -13.15
C THR A 117 0.71 -5.04 -14.23
N GLU A 118 0.31 -4.63 -15.44
CA GLU A 118 1.18 -4.42 -16.61
C GLU A 118 0.96 -3.01 -17.20
N VAL A 119 1.86 -2.53 -18.07
CA VAL A 119 1.76 -1.19 -18.70
C VAL A 119 0.42 -0.96 -19.38
N ASN A 120 -0.05 -1.96 -20.14
CA ASN A 120 -1.31 -1.91 -20.87
C ASN A 120 -2.52 -2.34 -20.02
N TYR A 121 -2.31 -3.03 -18.90
CA TYR A 121 -3.36 -3.74 -18.14
C TYR A 121 -3.25 -3.52 -16.63
N GLY A 122 -3.88 -2.45 -16.15
CA GLY A 122 -4.22 -2.25 -14.73
C GLY A 122 -5.65 -2.72 -14.43
N LEU A 123 -6.65 -1.87 -14.70
CA LEU A 123 -8.07 -2.14 -14.41
C LEU A 123 -8.68 -3.32 -15.21
N ASN A 124 -8.00 -3.78 -16.26
CA ASN A 124 -8.40 -4.92 -17.09
C ASN A 124 -7.47 -6.13 -16.87
N ALA A 125 -7.07 -6.40 -15.62
CA ALA A 125 -6.11 -7.45 -15.27
C ALA A 125 -6.54 -8.90 -15.62
N ILE A 126 -7.80 -9.15 -16.00
CA ILE A 126 -8.21 -10.45 -16.56
C ILE A 126 -7.65 -10.68 -17.98
N ASN A 127 -7.18 -9.61 -18.65
CA ASN A 127 -6.61 -9.63 -20.00
C ASN A 127 -5.10 -9.38 -20.05
N LEU A 128 -4.38 -9.57 -18.93
CA LEU A 128 -2.91 -9.53 -18.88
C LEU A 128 -2.26 -10.36 -20.00
N GLU A 129 -1.06 -9.98 -20.43
CA GLU A 129 -0.36 -10.57 -21.57
C GLU A 129 0.95 -11.28 -21.18
N THR A 130 1.46 -11.18 -19.93
CA THR A 130 2.56 -12.05 -19.46
C THR A 130 2.14 -13.51 -19.54
N THR A 131 3.00 -14.39 -20.05
CA THR A 131 2.71 -15.81 -20.30
C THR A 131 3.56 -16.76 -19.49
N ALA A 132 2.97 -17.83 -18.95
CA ALA A 132 3.69 -18.98 -18.41
C ALA A 132 3.31 -20.23 -19.22
N THR A 133 4.29 -20.82 -19.92
CA THR A 133 4.07 -21.98 -20.81
C THR A 133 4.53 -23.26 -20.14
N LEU A 134 3.60 -24.18 -19.85
CA LEU A 134 3.91 -25.52 -19.33
C LEU A 134 4.83 -26.29 -20.31
N GLN A 135 5.89 -26.88 -19.78
CA GLN A 135 6.90 -27.65 -20.50
C GLN A 135 6.64 -29.16 -20.40
N PRO A 136 7.18 -30.00 -21.31
CA PRO A 136 6.96 -31.45 -21.30
C PRO A 136 7.46 -32.18 -20.04
N ASN A 137 8.34 -31.56 -19.24
CA ASN A 137 8.82 -32.09 -17.96
C ASN A 137 8.00 -31.62 -16.75
N GLY A 138 6.96 -30.80 -16.94
CA GLY A 138 6.11 -30.24 -15.89
C GLY A 138 6.48 -28.82 -15.42
N ASP A 139 7.63 -28.29 -15.85
CA ASP A 139 8.08 -26.93 -15.50
C ASP A 139 7.35 -25.85 -16.28
N PHE A 140 7.53 -24.57 -15.92
CA PHE A 140 6.92 -23.43 -16.60
C PHE A 140 7.98 -22.50 -17.19
N LEU A 141 7.79 -22.11 -18.45
CA LEU A 141 8.57 -21.06 -19.10
C LEU A 141 7.82 -19.72 -18.97
N LEU A 142 8.29 -18.87 -18.06
CA LEU A 142 7.74 -17.53 -17.86
C LEU A 142 8.36 -16.54 -18.85
N HIS A 143 7.50 -15.87 -19.61
CA HIS A 143 7.87 -14.89 -20.62
C HIS A 143 6.96 -13.68 -20.51
N THR A 144 7.54 -12.49 -20.54
CA THR A 144 6.88 -11.25 -20.92
C THR A 144 7.01 -11.16 -22.44
N PRO A 145 6.02 -11.64 -23.21
CA PRO A 145 6.15 -11.69 -24.66
C PRO A 145 6.07 -10.28 -25.27
N ASN A 146 5.40 -9.40 -24.54
CA ASN A 146 5.09 -8.02 -24.78
C ASN A 146 5.60 -7.23 -23.59
N SER A 147 6.57 -6.33 -23.73
CA SER A 147 6.92 -5.41 -22.64
C SER A 147 5.91 -4.26 -22.39
N GLY A 148 4.79 -4.21 -23.12
CA GLY A 148 3.55 -3.54 -22.70
C GLY A 148 2.74 -4.42 -21.73
N ALA A 149 2.99 -5.73 -21.77
CA ALA A 149 2.69 -6.71 -20.75
C ALA A 149 3.82 -6.90 -19.73
N ALA A 150 4.82 -6.01 -19.68
CA ALA A 150 5.81 -6.10 -18.62
C ALA A 150 5.20 -5.62 -17.31
N LYS A 151 5.62 -6.26 -16.22
CA LYS A 151 5.06 -6.02 -14.90
C LYS A 151 5.43 -4.63 -14.40
N TYR A 152 4.41 -3.90 -13.96
CA TYR A 152 4.46 -2.46 -13.77
C TYR A 152 3.68 -2.08 -12.50
N MET A 153 4.24 -1.17 -11.70
CA MET A 153 3.87 -0.83 -10.32
C MET A 153 4.51 -1.63 -9.15
N PRO A 154 5.09 -2.85 -9.29
CA PRO A 154 5.90 -3.45 -8.23
C PRO A 154 7.26 -2.74 -7.97
N PRO A 155 7.63 -2.43 -6.71
CA PRO A 155 8.96 -1.92 -6.35
C PRO A 155 10.04 -3.03 -6.37
N THR A 156 10.50 -3.39 -7.57
CA THR A 156 11.45 -4.47 -7.85
C THR A 156 12.91 -4.02 -8.00
N TYR A 157 13.29 -2.88 -7.42
CA TYR A 157 14.65 -2.34 -7.53
C TYR A 157 15.68 -3.21 -6.74
N PRO A 158 16.85 -3.58 -7.32
CA PRO A 158 17.83 -4.41 -6.61
C PRO A 158 18.42 -3.74 -5.36
N PHE A 159 18.21 -4.36 -4.19
CA PHE A 159 18.70 -3.89 -2.88
C PHE A 159 19.65 -4.89 -2.18
N GLY A 160 20.28 -5.81 -2.90
CA GLY A 160 21.30 -6.73 -2.33
C GLY A 160 20.76 -7.85 -1.42
N ILE A 161 19.49 -7.78 -0.98
CA ILE A 161 18.71 -8.95 -0.55
C ILE A 161 17.99 -9.57 -1.76
N PRO A 162 17.67 -10.88 -1.76
CA PRO A 162 16.86 -11.48 -2.82
C PRO A 162 15.46 -10.85 -2.88
N SER A 163 14.93 -10.66 -4.08
CA SER A 163 13.51 -10.34 -4.28
C SER A 163 12.79 -11.54 -4.86
N VAL A 164 11.59 -11.82 -4.34
CA VAL A 164 10.74 -12.95 -4.75
C VAL A 164 9.37 -12.38 -5.08
N ALA A 165 8.77 -12.81 -6.19
CA ALA A 165 7.51 -12.24 -6.67
C ALA A 165 6.47 -13.32 -7.00
N ILE A 166 5.21 -13.07 -6.60
CA ILE A 166 4.07 -13.76 -7.20
C ILE A 166 3.79 -13.08 -8.54
N VAL A 167 3.79 -13.83 -9.64
CA VAL A 167 3.62 -13.28 -11.00
C VAL A 167 2.34 -13.83 -11.62
N PHE A 168 1.38 -12.96 -11.87
CA PHE A 168 0.15 -13.33 -12.58
C PHE A 168 0.42 -13.39 -14.08
N SER A 169 0.06 -14.48 -14.72
CA SER A 169 0.31 -14.74 -16.14
C SER A 169 -0.78 -15.63 -16.72
N ARG A 170 -0.91 -15.65 -18.05
CA ARG A 170 -1.83 -16.54 -18.77
C ARG A 170 -1.06 -17.70 -19.40
N LEU A 171 -1.67 -18.87 -19.45
CA LEU A 171 -1.17 -20.00 -20.23
C LEU A 171 -1.51 -19.76 -21.72
N LEU A 172 -0.53 -19.29 -22.51
CA LEU A 172 -0.71 -18.84 -23.91
C LEU A 172 0.57 -18.99 -24.79
N PRO A 173 0.44 -18.98 -26.13
CA PRO A 173 1.50 -18.64 -27.11
C PRO A 173 1.82 -17.10 -27.22
N PRO A 174 2.89 -16.62 -27.93
CA PRO A 174 3.58 -15.31 -27.61
C PRO A 174 3.71 -14.13 -28.68
N ARG A 175 3.71 -12.81 -28.25
CA ARG A 175 4.31 -11.47 -28.75
C ARG A 175 3.81 -10.23 -27.90
N GLY A 176 4.16 -8.89 -27.91
CA GLY A 176 5.29 -7.92 -28.23
C GLY A 176 4.83 -6.39 -28.27
N ALA A 177 5.28 -5.23 -27.66
CA ALA A 177 6.23 -4.61 -26.64
C ALA A 177 5.66 -3.19 -26.08
N VAL A 178 6.05 -2.26 -25.14
CA VAL A 178 7.11 -1.70 -24.14
C VAL A 178 6.45 -0.58 -23.19
N ARG A 179 6.92 0.14 -22.10
CA ARG A 179 7.91 0.10 -20.93
C ARG A 179 7.56 1.13 -19.70
N PRO A 180 8.39 1.62 -18.67
CA PRO A 180 7.96 1.93 -17.23
C PRO A 180 8.23 3.30 -16.48
N VAL A 181 7.89 3.34 -15.15
CA VAL A 181 8.36 4.20 -13.97
C VAL A 181 9.56 3.55 -13.24
N ALA A 182 10.06 4.10 -12.11
CA ALA A 182 11.01 3.42 -11.19
C ALA A 182 10.47 2.16 -10.49
N HIS A 183 9.16 1.89 -10.58
CA HIS A 183 8.64 0.52 -10.52
C HIS A 183 9.24 -0.26 -11.69
N SER A 184 10.35 -0.96 -11.44
CA SER A 184 11.16 -1.53 -12.51
C SER A 184 10.31 -2.46 -13.36
N ILE A 185 10.39 -2.30 -14.69
CA ILE A 185 9.73 -3.25 -15.58
C ILE A 185 10.55 -4.53 -15.62
N THR A 186 10.09 -5.46 -14.79
CA THR A 186 10.37 -6.87 -14.89
C THR A 186 9.78 -7.36 -16.21
N SER A 187 10.65 -7.73 -17.14
CA SER A 187 10.31 -8.45 -18.36
C SER A 187 10.99 -9.81 -18.32
N PHE A 188 10.21 -10.89 -18.31
CA PHE A 188 10.76 -12.25 -18.28
C PHE A 188 11.17 -12.66 -19.70
N ASN A 189 12.45 -12.98 -19.89
CA ASN A 189 12.94 -13.54 -21.15
C ASN A 189 13.26 -15.02 -20.94
N GLN A 190 12.30 -15.89 -21.24
CA GLN A 190 12.45 -17.35 -21.17
C GLN A 190 12.96 -17.84 -19.79
N VAL A 191 12.33 -17.36 -18.71
CA VAL A 191 12.70 -17.70 -17.34
C VAL A 191 12.05 -19.03 -16.96
N TYR A 192 12.85 -20.07 -16.75
CA TYR A 192 12.37 -21.36 -16.28
C TYR A 192 12.01 -21.31 -14.79
N LEU A 193 10.85 -21.87 -14.45
CA LEU A 193 10.36 -22.05 -13.09
C LEU A 193 10.02 -23.54 -12.90
N PRO A 194 10.37 -24.16 -11.75
CA PRO A 194 10.06 -25.56 -11.50
C PRO A 194 8.55 -25.79 -11.44
N ALA A 195 8.09 -27.01 -11.69
CA ALA A 195 6.69 -27.41 -11.57
C ALA A 195 6.03 -26.97 -10.23
N SER A 196 6.80 -26.97 -9.14
CA SER A 196 6.35 -26.52 -7.81
C SER A 196 6.06 -25.02 -7.72
N ALA A 197 6.54 -24.18 -8.65
CA ALA A 197 6.28 -22.74 -8.63
C ALA A 197 4.79 -22.38 -8.88
N LEU A 198 3.97 -23.33 -9.34
CA LEU A 198 2.54 -23.15 -9.43
C LEU A 198 1.88 -23.11 -8.03
N LEU A 199 0.94 -22.18 -7.89
CA LEU A 199 0.03 -22.06 -6.75
C LEU A 199 -1.39 -22.41 -7.24
N GLY A 200 -1.96 -23.52 -6.77
CA GLY A 200 -3.25 -24.04 -7.22
C GLY A 200 -3.14 -25.25 -8.17
N SER A 201 -4.25 -25.61 -8.81
CA SER A 201 -4.35 -26.76 -9.74
C SER A 201 -3.97 -26.37 -11.17
N LEU A 202 -3.54 -27.36 -11.95
CA LEU A 202 -3.40 -27.28 -13.42
C LEU A 202 -4.75 -27.44 -14.15
N GLU A 203 -5.79 -27.89 -13.45
CA GLU A 203 -7.11 -28.13 -14.03
C GLU A 203 -7.78 -26.81 -14.44
N LYS A 204 -8.41 -26.81 -15.62
CA LYS A 204 -9.13 -25.63 -16.11
C LYS A 204 -10.39 -25.41 -15.24
N PRO A 205 -10.54 -24.26 -14.57
CA PRO A 205 -11.71 -23.98 -13.73
C PRO A 205 -12.99 -23.89 -14.57
N HIS A 206 -14.12 -24.26 -13.96
CA HIS A 206 -15.45 -24.19 -14.59
C HIS A 206 -15.84 -22.74 -14.94
N ASP A 207 -15.65 -21.80 -14.02
CA ASP A 207 -15.70 -20.36 -14.29
C ASP A 207 -14.29 -19.74 -14.16
N ILE A 208 -13.77 -19.25 -15.28
CA ILE A 208 -12.45 -18.62 -15.39
C ILE A 208 -12.43 -17.25 -14.70
N ARG A 209 -13.54 -16.50 -14.74
CA ARG A 209 -13.68 -15.17 -14.12
C ARG A 209 -13.78 -15.29 -12.61
N GLU A 210 -14.56 -16.24 -12.10
CA GLU A 210 -14.63 -16.49 -10.66
C GLU A 210 -13.27 -16.94 -10.11
N SER A 211 -12.66 -17.97 -10.73
CA SER A 211 -11.35 -18.48 -10.33
C SER A 211 -10.26 -17.40 -10.35
N PHE A 212 -10.26 -16.52 -11.36
CA PHE A 212 -9.37 -15.35 -11.39
C PHE A 212 -9.59 -14.42 -10.19
N PHE A 213 -10.84 -14.07 -9.88
CA PHE A 213 -11.15 -13.20 -8.72
C PHE A 213 -10.82 -13.84 -7.37
N GLN A 214 -10.97 -15.16 -7.24
CA GLN A 214 -10.49 -15.92 -6.07
C GLN A 214 -8.95 -15.85 -5.97
N SER A 215 -8.22 -16.02 -7.08
CA SER A 215 -6.74 -15.92 -7.10
C SER A 215 -6.22 -14.52 -6.77
N ILE A 216 -6.97 -13.45 -7.07
CA ILE A 216 -6.62 -12.06 -6.69
C ILE A 216 -7.37 -11.56 -5.44
N GLN A 217 -7.96 -12.44 -4.62
CA GLN A 217 -8.81 -12.02 -3.50
C GLN A 217 -8.16 -11.04 -2.50
N ARG A 218 -6.83 -11.10 -2.34
CA ARG A 218 -6.07 -10.16 -1.48
C ARG A 218 -6.07 -8.71 -1.98
N VAL A 219 -6.53 -8.43 -3.21
CA VAL A 219 -6.80 -7.08 -3.71
C VAL A 219 -8.03 -6.45 -3.02
N ILE A 220 -9.01 -7.28 -2.62
CA ILE A 220 -10.16 -6.81 -1.83
C ILE A 220 -9.70 -6.47 -0.40
N THR A 221 -8.83 -7.28 0.19
CA THR A 221 -8.14 -6.94 1.46
C THR A 221 -7.22 -5.74 1.32
N GLY A 222 -6.58 -5.58 0.16
CA GLY A 222 -5.77 -4.42 -0.21
C GLY A 222 -6.60 -3.15 -0.25
N THR A 223 -7.81 -3.21 -0.78
CA THR A 223 -8.78 -2.10 -0.80
C THR A 223 -9.06 -1.58 0.61
N LEU A 224 -9.20 -2.47 1.61
CA LEU A 224 -9.31 -2.10 3.03
C LEU A 224 -7.99 -1.54 3.60
N SER A 225 -6.88 -2.26 3.41
CA SER A 225 -5.56 -1.91 3.98
C SER A 225 -5.04 -0.57 3.45
N MET A 226 -5.26 -0.28 2.17
CA MET A 226 -4.94 1.02 1.56
C MET A 226 -5.80 2.15 2.13
N GLY A 227 -7.08 1.90 2.46
CA GLY A 227 -7.91 2.85 3.19
C GLY A 227 -7.42 3.10 4.62
N ALA A 228 -6.93 2.06 5.30
CA ALA A 228 -6.37 2.15 6.65
C ALA A 228 -5.11 3.04 6.69
N LEU A 229 -4.22 2.91 5.71
CA LEU A 229 -3.00 3.74 5.57
C LEU A 229 -3.28 5.25 5.46
N VAL A 230 -4.48 5.66 5.01
CA VAL A 230 -4.87 7.08 4.94
C VAL A 230 -5.09 7.68 6.32
N LEU A 231 -5.50 6.88 7.30
CA LEU A 231 -5.82 7.33 8.65
C LEU A 231 -4.61 7.93 9.41
N PRO A 232 -3.42 7.28 9.47
CA PRO A 232 -2.23 7.92 10.04
C PRO A 232 -1.76 9.13 9.21
N ALA A 233 -1.87 9.09 7.87
CA ALA A 233 -1.50 10.23 7.01
C ALA A 233 -2.33 11.49 7.31
N LEU A 234 -3.65 11.34 7.47
CA LEU A 234 -4.57 12.40 7.88
C LEU A 234 -4.22 12.96 9.27
N ARG A 235 -3.95 12.08 10.24
CA ARG A 235 -3.57 12.48 11.62
C ARG A 235 -2.26 13.27 11.64
N LEU A 236 -1.25 12.82 10.87
CA LEU A 236 0.04 13.48 10.72
C LEU A 236 -0.11 14.84 10.04
N GLY A 237 -0.85 14.93 8.93
CA GLY A 237 -1.13 16.20 8.25
C GLY A 237 -1.84 17.20 9.16
N CYS A 238 -2.89 16.77 9.89
CA CYS A 238 -3.60 17.61 10.86
C CYS A 238 -2.66 18.11 11.97
N TYR A 239 -1.77 17.25 12.47
CA TYR A 239 -0.79 17.61 13.50
C TYR A 239 0.21 18.67 12.98
N ILE A 240 0.77 18.48 11.79
CA ILE A 240 1.73 19.43 11.18
C ILE A 240 1.06 20.78 10.94
N GLY A 241 -0.09 20.81 10.25
CA GLY A 241 -0.81 22.04 9.91
C GLY A 241 -1.25 22.84 11.15
N THR A 242 -1.72 22.14 12.20
CA THR A 242 -2.14 22.76 13.46
C THR A 242 -0.94 23.29 14.25
N THR A 243 0.12 22.49 14.40
CA THR A 243 1.33 22.89 15.13
C THR A 243 2.05 24.05 14.44
N TYR A 244 2.11 24.04 13.10
CA TYR A 244 2.59 25.18 12.32
C TYR A 244 1.75 26.43 12.61
N SER A 245 0.43 26.32 12.62
CA SER A 245 -0.48 27.46 12.78
C SER A 245 -0.48 28.07 14.19
N LEU A 246 -0.21 27.26 15.22
CA LEU A 246 -0.01 27.71 16.59
C LEU A 246 1.34 28.42 16.77
N ARG A 247 2.38 27.97 16.06
CA ARG A 247 3.75 28.52 16.14
C ARG A 247 3.95 29.77 15.25
N ARG A 248 3.38 29.78 14.05
CA ARG A 248 3.59 30.85 13.06
C ARG A 248 2.79 32.07 13.49
N GLN A 249 3.49 33.17 13.76
CA GLN A 249 2.89 34.45 14.10
C GLN A 249 2.89 35.42 12.90
N VAL A 250 1.99 36.41 12.96
CA VAL A 250 1.97 37.61 12.11
C VAL A 250 1.71 38.83 12.98
N LEU A 251 2.12 40.01 12.51
CA LEU A 251 1.78 41.28 13.14
C LEU A 251 0.32 41.62 12.84
N ASP A 252 -0.47 41.85 13.88
CA ASP A 252 -1.82 42.40 13.74
C ASP A 252 -1.75 43.92 13.50
N PRO A 253 -2.24 44.46 12.37
CA PRO A 253 -2.17 45.89 12.11
C PRO A 253 -3.00 46.75 13.07
N SER A 254 -4.04 46.18 13.70
CA SER A 254 -4.98 46.90 14.56
C SER A 254 -4.47 47.02 16.00
N THR A 255 -3.90 45.95 16.57
CA THR A 255 -3.34 45.94 17.94
C THR A 255 -1.84 46.20 17.98
N ARG A 256 -1.15 46.13 16.83
CA ARG A 256 0.32 46.15 16.69
C ARG A 256 1.04 45.07 17.50
N THR A 257 0.37 43.97 17.81
CA THR A 257 0.95 42.81 18.52
C THR A 257 1.16 41.62 17.58
N MET A 258 2.16 40.79 17.88
CA MET A 258 2.35 39.52 17.19
C MET A 258 1.33 38.51 17.70
N ARG A 259 0.57 37.87 16.81
CA ARG A 259 -0.43 36.84 17.15
C ARG A 259 -0.26 35.59 16.29
N PRO A 260 -0.46 34.36 16.82
CA PRO A 260 -0.48 33.13 16.04
C PRO A 260 -1.52 33.17 14.91
N ILE A 261 -1.21 32.61 13.75
CA ILE A 261 -2.16 32.56 12.63
C ILE A 261 -3.38 31.69 12.96
N SER A 262 -3.26 30.73 13.88
CA SER A 262 -4.39 29.97 14.45
C SER A 262 -5.46 30.85 15.14
N SER A 263 -5.18 32.13 15.40
CA SER A 263 -6.14 33.06 16.00
C SER A 263 -7.06 33.78 14.99
N PHE A 264 -6.98 33.44 13.69
CA PHE A 264 -7.90 33.91 12.65
C PHE A 264 -8.86 32.79 12.21
N SER A 265 -10.14 33.12 11.99
CA SER A 265 -11.17 32.15 11.58
C SER A 265 -10.88 31.47 10.25
N THR A 266 -10.29 32.21 9.31
CA THR A 266 -9.78 31.72 8.01
C THR A 266 -8.62 30.71 8.12
N GLN A 267 -8.06 30.55 9.33
CA GLN A 267 -7.07 29.52 9.66
C GLN A 267 -7.69 28.41 10.52
N TYR A 268 -8.34 28.73 11.64
CA TYR A 268 -8.78 27.70 12.59
C TYR A 268 -9.99 26.90 12.11
N ILE A 269 -10.90 27.46 11.30
CA ILE A 269 -12.07 26.72 10.81
C ILE A 269 -11.64 25.56 9.89
N PRO A 270 -10.78 25.76 8.87
CA PRO A 270 -10.17 24.66 8.11
C PRO A 270 -9.46 23.60 8.97
N LEU A 271 -8.69 24.02 9.97
CA LEU A 271 -7.95 23.10 10.86
C LEU A 271 -8.90 22.23 11.69
N LEU A 272 -9.88 22.84 12.37
CA LEU A 272 -10.85 22.12 13.19
C LEU A 272 -11.76 21.22 12.35
N SER A 273 -12.16 21.66 11.14
CA SER A 273 -12.90 20.82 10.20
C SER A 273 -12.08 19.60 9.74
N SER A 274 -10.80 19.80 9.44
CA SER A 274 -9.87 18.72 9.06
C SER A 274 -9.66 17.71 10.19
N ILE A 275 -9.49 18.19 11.43
CA ILE A 275 -9.38 17.34 12.63
C ILE A 275 -10.67 16.54 12.86
N ALA A 276 -11.84 17.20 12.80
CA ALA A 276 -13.14 16.54 13.00
C ALA A 276 -13.40 15.47 11.92
N ARG A 277 -13.15 15.78 10.64
CA ARG A 277 -13.24 14.82 9.52
C ARG A 277 -12.29 13.64 9.74
N THR A 278 -11.05 13.89 10.14
CA THR A 278 -10.05 12.84 10.44
C THR A 278 -10.50 11.91 11.57
N LEU A 279 -11.04 12.46 12.67
CA LEU A 279 -11.57 11.66 13.78
C LEU A 279 -12.76 10.78 13.34
N VAL A 280 -13.67 11.33 12.52
CA VAL A 280 -14.79 10.56 11.93
C VAL A 280 -14.27 9.45 11.03
N PHE A 281 -13.24 9.68 10.20
CA PHE A 281 -12.67 8.63 9.34
C PHE A 281 -11.93 7.55 10.13
N CYS A 282 -11.32 7.88 11.28
CA CYS A 282 -10.76 6.85 12.17
C CYS A 282 -11.86 5.95 12.76
N ALA A 283 -12.98 6.52 13.22
CA ALA A 283 -14.11 5.74 13.73
C ALA A 283 -14.80 4.92 12.62
N PHE A 284 -14.98 5.50 11.43
CA PHE A 284 -15.55 4.80 10.27
C PHE A 284 -14.64 3.66 9.78
N GLY A 285 -13.32 3.84 9.79
CA GLY A 285 -12.38 2.77 9.46
C GLY A 285 -12.47 1.59 10.42
N GLN A 286 -12.66 1.84 11.72
CA GLN A 286 -12.86 0.80 12.72
C GLN A 286 -14.15 0.00 12.48
N ASP A 287 -15.28 0.68 12.27
CA ASP A 287 -16.57 0.05 11.95
C ASP A 287 -16.49 -0.78 10.64
N VAL A 288 -15.80 -0.28 9.63
CA VAL A 288 -15.59 -1.01 8.36
C VAL A 288 -14.70 -2.22 8.56
N TYR A 289 -13.61 -2.11 9.34
CA TYR A 289 -12.74 -3.23 9.69
C TYR A 289 -13.51 -4.33 10.40
N GLU A 290 -14.27 -3.99 11.44
CA GLU A 290 -15.08 -4.95 12.22
C GLU A 290 -16.08 -5.70 11.33
N ARG A 291 -16.83 -4.99 10.47
CA ARG A 291 -17.72 -5.60 9.47
C ARG A 291 -16.99 -6.46 8.43
N PHE A 292 -15.75 -6.11 8.08
CA PHE A 292 -14.97 -6.84 7.08
C PHE A 292 -14.38 -8.13 7.64
N VAL A 293 -13.98 -8.18 8.91
CA VAL A 293 -13.44 -9.41 9.53
C VAL A 293 -14.52 -10.38 9.99
N ASP A 294 -15.72 -9.90 10.30
CA ASP A 294 -16.90 -10.73 10.64
C ASP A 294 -17.07 -11.90 9.65
N SER A 295 -17.26 -13.11 10.19
CA SER A 295 -17.39 -14.36 9.42
C SER A 295 -18.76 -14.53 8.76
N SER A 296 -19.78 -13.79 9.20
CA SER A 296 -21.11 -13.75 8.60
C SER A 296 -21.19 -12.84 7.37
N THR A 297 -20.28 -11.87 7.23
CA THR A 297 -20.25 -10.94 6.09
C THR A 297 -19.83 -11.66 4.81
N SER A 298 -20.70 -11.71 3.81
CA SER A 298 -20.40 -12.35 2.51
C SER A 298 -19.28 -11.63 1.74
N PRO A 299 -18.55 -12.30 0.83
CA PRO A 299 -17.49 -11.68 0.01
C PRO A 299 -17.96 -10.43 -0.75
N THR A 300 -19.20 -10.42 -1.23
CA THR A 300 -19.83 -9.25 -1.89
C THR A 300 -19.98 -8.07 -0.94
N GLN A 301 -20.36 -8.30 0.32
CA GLN A 301 -20.45 -7.26 1.34
C GLN A 301 -19.06 -6.79 1.79
N LYS A 302 -18.09 -7.70 2.00
CA LYS A 302 -16.69 -7.33 2.32
C LYS A 302 -16.09 -6.41 1.25
N HIS A 303 -16.27 -6.77 -0.03
CA HIS A 303 -15.89 -5.93 -1.15
C HIS A 303 -16.63 -4.59 -1.17
N PHE A 304 -17.93 -4.57 -0.89
CA PHE A 304 -18.71 -3.32 -0.84
C PHE A 304 -18.23 -2.37 0.27
N VAL A 305 -18.09 -2.82 1.52
CA VAL A 305 -17.69 -1.93 2.63
C VAL A 305 -16.28 -1.37 2.44
N ALA A 306 -15.33 -2.19 1.97
CA ALA A 306 -13.98 -1.73 1.64
C ALA A 306 -13.99 -0.70 0.47
N SER A 307 -14.82 -0.93 -0.55
CA SER A 307 -14.99 -0.01 -1.69
C SER A 307 -15.51 1.36 -1.25
N VAL A 308 -16.56 1.39 -0.42
CA VAL A 308 -17.17 2.62 0.10
C VAL A 308 -16.19 3.36 1.00
N PHE A 309 -15.53 2.65 1.92
CA PHE A 309 -14.50 3.21 2.81
C PHE A 309 -13.37 3.87 2.03
N LYS A 310 -12.72 3.11 1.13
CA LYS A 310 -11.62 3.62 0.30
C LYS A 310 -12.05 4.84 -0.52
N THR A 311 -13.13 4.73 -1.30
CA THR A 311 -13.61 5.82 -2.18
C THR A 311 -13.91 7.10 -1.40
N THR A 312 -14.50 6.97 -0.21
CA THR A 312 -14.84 8.11 0.65
C THR A 312 -13.60 8.75 1.26
N VAL A 313 -12.78 7.95 1.96
CA VAL A 313 -11.63 8.46 2.73
C VAL A 313 -10.55 9.04 1.80
N PHE A 314 -10.25 8.41 0.66
CA PHE A 314 -9.27 8.95 -0.30
C PHE A 314 -9.68 10.30 -0.89
N ARG A 315 -10.95 10.45 -1.31
CA ARG A 315 -11.48 11.73 -1.82
C ARG A 315 -11.36 12.85 -0.78
N HIS A 316 -11.75 12.57 0.45
CA HIS A 316 -11.68 13.57 1.53
C HIS A 316 -10.25 13.83 2.03
N ALA A 317 -9.33 12.86 1.91
CA ALA A 317 -7.94 13.04 2.34
C ALA A 317 -7.09 13.83 1.36
N ALA A 318 -7.32 13.71 0.06
CA ALA A 318 -6.69 14.57 -0.93
C ALA A 318 -7.03 16.06 -0.67
N ASP A 319 -8.32 16.36 -0.49
CA ASP A 319 -8.85 17.67 -0.11
C ASP A 319 -8.26 18.20 1.22
N ILE A 320 -8.27 17.38 2.29
CA ILE A 320 -7.71 17.77 3.59
C ILE A 320 -6.22 18.09 3.50
N LEU A 321 -5.41 17.21 2.90
CA LEU A 321 -3.95 17.39 2.88
C LEU A 321 -3.54 18.59 2.01
N LEU A 322 -4.23 18.84 0.90
CA LEU A 322 -4.05 20.04 0.08
C LEU A 322 -4.41 21.30 0.87
N GLN A 323 -5.59 21.34 1.50
CA GLN A 323 -6.03 22.48 2.30
C GLN A 323 -5.08 22.78 3.47
N LEU A 324 -4.58 21.74 4.15
CA LEU A 324 -3.59 21.88 5.22
C LEU A 324 -2.23 22.39 4.71
N GLY A 325 -1.80 21.94 3.52
CA GLY A 325 -0.65 22.49 2.80
C GLY A 325 -0.79 24.00 2.56
N ASP A 326 -1.93 24.43 2.00
CA ASP A 326 -2.22 25.84 1.74
C ASP A 326 -2.31 26.67 3.03
N ARG A 327 -2.80 26.10 4.14
CA ARG A 327 -2.77 26.74 5.46
C ARG A 327 -1.36 26.93 6.02
N CYS A 328 -0.37 26.18 5.54
CA CYS A 328 1.05 26.42 5.85
C CYS A 328 1.72 27.44 4.90
N GLY A 329 1.08 27.80 3.79
CA GLY A 329 1.69 28.60 2.73
C GLY A 329 2.85 27.86 2.05
N ALA A 330 3.86 28.58 1.57
CA ALA A 330 5.02 27.98 0.87
C ALA A 330 5.73 26.87 1.67
N GLN A 331 5.67 26.90 3.00
CA GLN A 331 6.20 25.82 3.85
C GLN A 331 5.50 24.48 3.61
N GLY A 332 4.20 24.47 3.31
CA GLY A 332 3.44 23.24 3.00
C GLY A 332 3.82 22.58 1.67
N LEU A 333 4.57 23.28 0.79
CA LEU A 333 5.07 22.74 -0.47
C LEU A 333 6.39 21.97 -0.29
N PHE A 334 7.23 22.36 0.67
CA PHE A 334 8.54 21.73 0.89
C PHE A 334 8.37 20.32 1.46
N ALA A 335 8.99 19.32 0.80
CA ALA A 335 8.86 17.90 1.14
C ALA A 335 9.27 17.57 2.60
N VAL A 336 10.25 18.28 3.16
CA VAL A 336 10.66 18.17 4.59
C VAL A 336 9.53 18.48 5.58
N ASN A 337 8.51 19.28 5.19
CA ASN A 337 7.30 19.53 5.99
C ASN A 337 6.17 18.52 5.69
N GLN A 338 6.45 17.50 4.87
CA GLN A 338 5.67 16.28 4.59
C GLN A 338 4.27 16.44 3.98
N LEU A 339 3.60 17.59 4.11
CA LEU A 339 2.22 17.79 3.60
C LEU A 339 2.09 17.56 2.09
N SER A 340 3.02 18.05 1.29
CA SER A 340 3.06 17.82 -0.16
C SER A 340 3.36 16.36 -0.53
N ALA A 341 4.24 15.69 0.22
CA ALA A 341 4.58 14.28 0.04
C ALA A 341 3.39 13.36 0.40
N LEU A 342 2.76 13.58 1.55
CA LEU A 342 1.55 12.87 1.99
C LEU A 342 0.41 13.04 0.96
N HIS A 343 0.20 14.25 0.44
CA HIS A 343 -0.79 14.47 -0.61
C HIS A 343 -0.46 13.70 -1.91
N ALA A 344 0.81 13.64 -2.31
CA ALA A 344 1.24 12.85 -3.47
C ALA A 344 1.05 11.34 -3.25
N MET A 345 1.39 10.83 -2.05
CA MET A 345 1.16 9.45 -1.64
C MET A 345 -0.33 9.07 -1.74
N ILE A 346 -1.23 9.89 -1.18
CA ILE A 346 -2.69 9.67 -1.26
C ILE A 346 -3.17 9.62 -2.72
N ARG A 347 -2.62 10.44 -3.62
CA ARG A 347 -2.99 10.40 -5.05
C ARG A 347 -2.55 9.11 -5.75
N GLY A 348 -1.37 8.57 -5.43
CA GLY A 348 -0.93 7.27 -5.97
C GLY A 348 -1.71 6.09 -5.39
N ALA A 349 -1.91 6.10 -4.07
CA ALA A 349 -2.63 5.08 -3.33
C ALA A 349 -4.15 5.03 -3.65
N ALA A 350 -4.72 6.08 -4.24
CA ALA A 350 -6.08 6.08 -4.79
C ALA A 350 -6.24 5.22 -6.07
N ILE A 351 -5.13 4.88 -6.74
CA ILE A 351 -5.09 4.12 -8.01
C ILE A 351 -4.68 2.66 -7.76
N ALA A 352 -3.72 2.43 -6.86
CA ALA A 352 -3.31 1.09 -6.41
C ALA A 352 -4.47 0.34 -5.74
N GLU A 353 -4.49 -1.00 -5.80
CA GLU A 353 -5.61 -1.83 -5.34
C GLU A 353 -6.97 -1.41 -5.93
N GLY A 354 -6.98 -1.06 -7.22
CA GLY A 354 -8.15 -0.61 -7.99
C GLY A 354 -8.44 0.89 -7.85
N ASP A 355 -8.63 1.57 -8.97
CA ASP A 355 -8.91 3.01 -9.01
C ASP A 355 -10.25 3.38 -8.35
N ILE A 356 -10.27 4.44 -7.54
CA ILE A 356 -11.47 4.87 -6.79
C ILE A 356 -12.67 5.26 -7.67
N LEU A 357 -12.46 5.77 -8.89
CA LEU A 357 -13.56 6.05 -9.81
C LEU A 357 -14.09 4.73 -10.39
N ALA A 358 -13.20 3.86 -10.87
CA ALA A 358 -13.57 2.55 -11.40
C ALA A 358 -14.33 1.69 -10.37
N ILE A 359 -13.83 1.62 -9.13
CA ILE A 359 -14.49 0.95 -7.99
C ILE A 359 -15.88 1.54 -7.73
N SER A 360 -16.01 2.88 -7.75
CA SER A 360 -17.31 3.54 -7.52
C SER A 360 -18.34 3.26 -8.62
N ILE A 361 -17.90 3.09 -9.88
CA ILE A 361 -18.79 2.80 -11.03
C ILE A 361 -19.18 1.32 -11.08
N HIS A 362 -18.26 0.40 -10.76
CA HIS A 362 -18.47 -1.06 -10.91
C HIS A 362 -19.54 -1.65 -9.96
N LYS A 363 -20.20 -0.82 -9.14
CA LYS A 363 -21.32 -1.18 -8.26
C LYS A 363 -22.67 -0.56 -8.65
N TYR A 364 -22.73 0.37 -9.61
CA TYR A 364 -23.99 0.88 -10.16
C TYR A 364 -24.61 -0.05 -11.22
N ASN A 365 -23.80 -0.91 -11.87
CA ASN A 365 -24.24 -1.84 -12.91
C ASN A 365 -24.39 -3.29 -12.37
N VAL A 366 -24.69 -3.46 -11.08
CA VAL A 366 -24.91 -4.76 -10.42
C VAL A 366 -26.14 -4.69 -9.48
N VAL A 367 -27.21 -4.09 -9.99
CA VAL A 367 -28.57 -4.04 -9.44
C VAL A 367 -29.52 -4.36 -10.59
#